data_AF-A0A350CDM3-F1
#
_entry.id   AF-A0A350CDM3-F1
#
_cell.length_a   1.000
_cell.length_b   1.000
_cell.length_c   1.000
_cell.angle_alpha   90.00
_cell.angle_beta   90.00
_cell.angle_gamma   90.00
#
_symmetry.space_group_name_H-M   'P 1'
#
loop_
_entity.id
_entity.type
_entity.pdbx_description
1 polymer ?
#
loop_
_entity_poly.entity_id
_entity_poly.type
_entity_poly.pdbx_seq_one_letter_code
_entity_poly.pdbx_strand_id
1 'polypeptide(L)' 'MGDGKIYYVNRSGDIYVLKPGDALEVLAKNRLTSEPEDFSATPAISNGQIFFRSNRHLYCVSGQ' A
#
# COMPACT_ATOMS: atom_id res chain seq x y z
N MET A 1 -5.85 2.73 -7.19
CA MET A 1 -7.02 1.88 -6.91
C MET A 1 -6.84 0.56 -7.64
N GLY A 2 -7.30 -0.56 -7.07
CA GLY A 2 -7.28 -1.89 -7.69
C GLY A 2 -8.21 -2.84 -6.94
N ASP A 3 -8.80 -3.83 -7.62
CA ASP A 3 -9.74 -4.81 -7.04
C ASP A 3 -10.86 -4.18 -6.18
N GLY A 4 -11.37 -3.02 -6.61
CA GLY A 4 -12.39 -2.26 -5.88
C GLY A 4 -11.91 -1.61 -4.58
N LYS A 5 -10.59 -1.53 -4.33
CA LYS A 5 -9.99 -0.99 -3.11
C LYS A 5 -9.05 0.18 -3.38
N ILE A 6 -8.88 1.05 -2.39
CA ILE A 6 -7.87 2.11 -2.36
C ILE A 6 -6.69 1.60 -1.53
N TYR A 7 -5.49 1.72 -2.08
CA TYR A 7 -4.25 1.42 -1.37
C TYR A 7 -3.53 2.73 -1.12
N TYR A 8 -3.33 3.05 0.15
CA TYR A 8 -2.66 4.26 0.59
C TYR A 8 -1.48 3.87 1.47
N VAL A 9 -0.32 4.50 1.26
CA VAL A 9 0.84 4.35 2.14
C VAL A 9 1.19 5.73 2.69
N ASN A 10 1.35 5.84 4.01
CA ASN A 10 1.85 7.06 4.62
C ASN A 10 3.39 7.07 4.62
N ARG A 11 3.98 8.22 4.95
CA ARG A 11 5.44 8.38 4.92
C ARG A 11 6.19 7.39 5.80
N SER A 12 5.63 7.05 6.94
CA SER A 12 6.23 6.12 7.91
C SER A 12 6.11 4.65 7.50
N GLY A 13 5.44 4.32 6.38
CA GLY A 13 5.29 2.95 5.87
C GLY A 13 4.05 2.19 6.35
N ASP A 14 3.08 2.87 6.97
CA ASP A 14 1.78 2.26 7.24
C ASP A 14 0.96 2.21 5.95
N ILE A 15 0.50 1.01 5.61
CA ILE A 15 -0.30 0.77 4.40
C ILE A 15 -1.75 0.52 4.81
N TYR A 16 -2.65 1.33 4.26
CA TYR A 16 -4.09 1.23 4.48
C TYR A 16 -4.76 0.69 3.22
N VAL A 17 -5.61 -0.30 3.42
CA VAL A 17 -6.56 -0.79 2.41
C VAL A 17 -7.91 -0.21 2.77
N LEU A 18 -8.46 0.63 1.90
CA LEU A 18 -9.72 1.33 2.14
C LEU A 18 -10.78 0.89 1.14
N LYS A 19 -12.03 0.90 1.59
CA LYS A 19 -13.19 0.78 0.70
C LYS A 19 -13.57 2.16 0.16
N PRO A 20 -13.75 2.32 -1.16
CA PRO A 20 -14.30 3.55 -1.73
C PRO A 20 -15.74 3.81 -1.24
N GLY A 21 -16.06 5.07 -0.89
CA GLY A 21 -17.39 5.48 -0.46
C GLY A 21 -17.39 6.87 0.18
N ASP A 22 -18.57 7.30 0.66
CA ASP A 22 -18.78 8.64 1.23
C ASP A 22 -18.28 8.77 2.68
N ALA A 23 -17.92 7.65 3.30
CA ALA A 23 -17.35 7.58 4.63
C ALA A 23 -16.03 6.82 4.61
N LEU A 24 -15.10 7.20 5.50
CA LEU A 24 -13.83 6.50 5.67
C LEU A 24 -14.06 5.12 6.28
N GLU A 25 -13.84 4.06 5.49
CA GLU A 25 -13.89 2.67 5.94
C GLU A 25 -12.53 1.99 5.68
N VAL A 26 -11.80 1.69 6.77
CA VAL A 26 -10.50 1.00 6.74
C VAL A 26 -10.73 -0.50 6.78
N LEU A 27 -10.38 -1.20 5.70
CA LEU A 27 -10.50 -2.65 5.58
C LEU A 27 -9.31 -3.38 6.21
N ALA A 28 -8.11 -2.80 6.11
CA ALA A 28 -6.90 -3.35 6.72
C ALA A 28 -5.82 -2.27 6.92
N LYS A 29 -4.94 -2.51 7.90
CA LYS A 29 -3.69 -1.77 8.11
C LYS A 29 -2.53 -2.76 8.12
N ASN A 30 -1.51 -2.51 7.30
CA ASN A 30 -0.39 -3.41 7.07
C ASN A 30 0.96 -2.67 7.15
N ARG A 31 2.03 -3.46 7.24
CA ARG A 31 3.42 -3.03 7.26
C ARG A 31 4.25 -4.02 6.42
N LEU A 32 5.18 -3.53 5.61
CA LEU A 32 6.06 -4.39 4.78
C LEU A 32 7.42 -4.65 5.41
N THR A 33 7.83 -3.83 6.38
CA THR A 33 9.14 -3.91 7.02
C THR A 33 9.08 -3.37 8.45
N SER A 34 9.86 -3.98 9.34
CA SER A 34 10.14 -3.47 10.69
C SER A 34 11.19 -2.35 10.69
N GLU A 35 11.97 -2.23 9.62
CA GLU A 35 13.01 -1.22 9.51
C GLU A 35 12.43 0.18 9.27
N PRO A 36 13.08 1.25 9.76
CA PRO A 36 12.69 2.61 9.47
C PRO A 36 13.03 2.98 8.02
N GLU A 37 12.00 3.15 7.20
CA GLU A 37 12.10 3.56 5.80
C GLU A 37 11.08 4.64 5.47
N ASP A 38 11.43 5.52 4.52
CA ASP A 38 10.58 6.63 4.07
C ASP A 38 9.83 6.23 2.79
N PHE A 39 8.51 6.33 2.81
CA PHE A 39 7.64 6.03 1.67
C PHE A 39 7.05 7.33 1.11
N SER A 40 7.51 7.73 -0.07
CA SER A 40 7.07 8.97 -0.73
C SER A 40 6.45 8.74 -2.10
N ALA A 41 6.31 7.49 -2.52
CA ALA A 41 5.74 7.11 -3.80
C ALA A 41 4.29 6.65 -3.67
N THR A 42 3.50 6.88 -4.71
CA THR A 42 2.21 6.22 -4.90
C THR A 42 2.43 4.73 -5.17
N PRO A 43 1.64 3.82 -4.57
CA PRO A 43 1.68 2.40 -4.93
C PRO A 43 1.34 2.19 -6.40
N ALA A 44 2.07 1.30 -7.08
CA ALA A 44 1.81 0.92 -8.47
C ALA A 44 1.16 -0.46 -8.53
N ILE A 45 0.23 -0.67 -9.46
CA ILE A 45 -0.48 -1.95 -9.63
C ILE A 45 -0.26 -2.44 -11.05
N SER A 46 0.16 -3.69 -11.21
CA SER A 46 0.37 -4.33 -12.52
C SER A 46 0.27 -5.84 -12.40
N ASN A 47 -0.41 -6.50 -13.34
CA ASN A 47 -0.54 -7.97 -13.42
C ASN A 47 -0.93 -8.66 -12.09
N GLY A 48 -1.88 -8.09 -11.35
CA GLY A 48 -2.32 -8.64 -10.06
C GLY A 48 -1.31 -8.46 -8.91
N GLN A 49 -0.27 -7.64 -9.13
CA GLN A 49 0.76 -7.31 -8.14
C GLN A 49 0.64 -5.84 -7.74
N ILE A 50 1.01 -5.55 -6.49
CA ILE A 50 1.08 -4.20 -5.94
C ILE A 50 2.51 -3.92 -5.50
N PHE A 51 3.04 -2.80 -5.97
CA PHE A 51 4.40 -2.37 -5.71
C PHE A 51 4.41 -1.15 -4.79
N PHE A 52 5.20 -1.24 -3.72
CA PHE A 52 5.45 -0.15 -2.78
C PHE A 52 6.93 0.20 -2.79
N ARG A 53 7.25 1.45 -3.09
CA ARG A 53 8.63 1.94 -3.14
C ARG A 53 8.92 2.81 -1.92
N SER A 54 9.94 2.43 -1.15
CA SER A 54 10.54 3.29 -0.13
C SER A 54 11.78 4.00 -0.68
N ASN A 55 12.51 4.70 0.18
CA ASN A 55 13.83 5.23 -0.12
C ASN A 55 14.94 4.14 -0.14
N ARG A 56 14.65 2.90 0.26
CA ARG A 56 15.64 1.81 0.32
C ARG A 56 15.30 0.62 -0.56
N HIS A 57 14.02 0.27 -0.67
CA HIS A 57 13.57 -0.96 -1.29
C HIS A 57 12.35 -0.75 -2.20
N LEU A 58 12.17 -1.69 -3.12
CA LEU A 58 10.94 -1.89 -3.87
C LEU A 58 10.32 -3.22 -3.42
N TYR A 59 9.14 -3.15 -2.82
CA TYR A 59 8.39 -4.31 -2.37
C TYR A 59 7.35 -4.70 -3.42
N CYS A 60 7.18 -5.99 -3.66
CA CYS A 60 6.12 -6.55 -4.48
C CYS A 60 5.22 -7.42 -3.60
N VAL A 61 3.91 -7.16 -3.66
CA VAL A 61 2.87 -7.95 -3.00
C VAL A 61 2.01 -8.57 -4.10
N SER A 62 1.93 -9.89 -4.14
CA SER A 62 1.06 -10.63 -5.07
C SER A 62 0.20 -11.63 -4.32
N GLY A 63 -0.97 -11.96 -4.87
CA GLY A 63 -1.72 -13.13 -4.43
C GLY A 63 -0.93 -14.41 -4.72
N GLN A 64 -1.09 -15.43 -3.87
CA GLN A 64 -0.73 -16.80 -4.24
C GLN A 64 -1.75 -17.36 -5.23
#